data_AF-A0A914T8X6-F1
#
_entry.id   AF-A0A914T8X6-F1
#
_cell.length_a   1.000
_cell.length_b   1.000
_cell.length_c   1.000
_cell.angle_alpha   90.00
_cell.angle_beta   90.00
_cell.angle_gamma   90.00
#
_symmetry.space_group_name_H-M   'P 1'
#
loop_
_entity.id
_entity.type
_entity.pdbx_description
1 polymer ?
#
loop_
_entity_poly.entity_id
_entity_poly.type
_entity_poly.pdbx_seq_one_letter_code
_entity_poly.pdbx_strand_id
1 'polypeptide(L)'
;MGVGNHNVTEARFFRLVGVDNTADFYVAPGNIFTKAYEVNRKGFWTLFVEFPNERYAKSPRKIISRDSYSHWIMEVYYYPGSVGFSDWHKMHEDYT
;
A
#
# COMPACT_ATOMS: atom_id res chain seq x y z
N MET A 1 -5.84 8.51 -4.75
CA MET A 1 -4.62 9.34 -4.58
C MET A 1 -3.44 8.55 -5.14
N GLY A 2 -3.19 8.69 -6.45
CA GLY A 2 -2.23 7.87 -7.17
C GLY A 2 -0.79 8.38 -7.04
N VAL A 3 0.17 7.48 -7.27
CA VAL A 3 1.56 7.86 -7.57
C VAL A 3 1.52 8.54 -8.93
N GLY A 4 1.61 9.87 -8.96
CA GLY A 4 1.53 10.64 -10.19
C GLY A 4 2.69 10.31 -11.13
N ASN A 5 2.33 9.96 -12.36
CA ASN A 5 3.06 10.31 -13.58
C ASN A 5 4.41 9.62 -13.85
N HIS A 6 4.53 8.33 -13.59
CA HIS A 6 5.61 7.53 -14.16
C HIS A 6 5.01 6.38 -14.97
N ASN A 7 5.59 6.03 -16.13
CA ASN A 7 5.26 4.77 -16.80
C ASN A 7 5.58 3.63 -15.83
N VAL A 8 4.57 3.13 -15.13
CA VAL A 8 4.74 2.23 -13.97
C VAL A 8 4.88 0.76 -14.38
N THR A 9 5.17 0.50 -15.66
CA THR A 9 5.18 -0.81 -16.33
C THR A 9 6.29 -1.76 -15.88
N GLU A 10 7.19 -1.33 -14.99
CA GLU A 10 8.36 -2.12 -14.59
C GLU A 10 8.57 -2.21 -13.07
N ALA A 11 7.55 -1.91 -12.25
CA ALA A 11 7.68 -2.03 -10.80
C ALA A 11 8.22 -3.42 -10.41
N ARG A 12 9.31 -3.44 -9.63
CA ARG A 12 10.00 -4.68 -9.22
C ARG A 12 9.74 -5.02 -7.77
N PHE A 13 9.66 -4.03 -6.90
CA PHE A 13 9.61 -4.25 -5.47
C PHE A 13 8.76 -3.19 -4.78
N PHE A 14 8.06 -3.62 -3.74
CA PHE A 14 7.14 -2.80 -2.99
C PHE A 14 7.47 -2.90 -1.50
N ARG A 15 7.53 -1.74 -0.84
CA ARG A 15 7.70 -1.65 0.60
C ARG A 15 6.65 -0.74 1.19
N LEU A 16 5.80 -1.27 2.05
CA LEU A 16 4.92 -0.46 2.88
C LEU A 16 5.60 -0.22 4.22
N VAL A 17 5.76 1.05 4.57
CA VAL A 17 6.25 1.47 5.90
C VAL A 17 5.13 2.17 6.62
N GLY A 18 4.80 1.66 7.79
CA GLY A 18 3.79 2.18 8.70
C GLY A 18 4.33 2.28 10.11
N VAL A 19 3.46 2.70 11.03
CA VAL A 19 3.79 2.71 12.44
C VAL A 19 3.93 1.27 12.94
N ASP A 20 5.11 0.94 13.44
CA ASP A 20 5.48 -0.38 13.99
C ASP A 20 5.34 -1.53 12.98
N ASN A 21 5.22 -1.21 11.69
CA ASN A 21 4.97 -2.18 10.63
C ASN A 21 5.81 -1.84 9.40
N THR A 22 6.53 -2.85 8.90
CA THR A 22 7.16 -2.81 7.57
C THR A 22 6.77 -4.08 6.84
N ALA A 23 6.36 -3.95 5.58
CA ALA A 23 6.06 -5.09 4.73
C ALA A 23 6.70 -4.91 3.37
N ASP A 24 7.50 -5.92 3.00
CA ASP A 24 8.22 -6.00 1.75
C ASP A 24 7.55 -7.09 0.91
N PHE A 25 7.21 -6.78 -0.34
CA PHE A 25 6.46 -7.70 -1.19
C PHE A 25 6.69 -7.45 -2.68
N TYR A 26 6.32 -8.46 -3.47
CA TYR A 26 6.35 -8.45 -4.93
C TYR A 26 4.92 -8.60 -5.45
N VAL A 27 4.55 -7.80 -6.45
CA VAL A 27 3.27 -7.90 -7.14
C VAL A 27 3.55 -8.05 -8.63
N ALA A 28 2.96 -9.06 -9.27
CA ALA A 28 3.04 -9.21 -10.71
C ALA A 28 2.05 -8.26 -11.42
N PRO A 29 2.33 -7.82 -12.65
CA PRO A 29 1.35 -7.06 -13.45
C PRO A 29 0.04 -7.85 -13.60
N GLY A 30 -1.09 -7.17 -13.40
CA GLY A 30 -2.44 -7.75 -13.41
C GLY A 30 -2.93 -8.27 -12.05
N ASN A 31 -2.06 -8.31 -11.03
CA ASN A 31 -2.42 -8.82 -9.71
C ASN A 31 -2.65 -7.70 -8.69
N ILE A 32 -3.34 -8.07 -7.62
CA ILE A 32 -3.55 -7.25 -6.42
C ILE A 32 -2.87 -7.95 -5.25
N PHE A 33 -2.11 -7.19 -4.47
CA PHE A 33 -1.62 -7.65 -3.18
C PHE A 33 -2.52 -7.09 -2.08
N THR A 34 -3.01 -7.98 -1.22
CA THR A 34 -3.89 -7.64 -0.10
C THR A 34 -3.24 -8.08 1.20
N LYS A 35 -3.18 -7.19 2.20
CA LYS A 35 -2.69 -7.53 3.53
C LYS A 35 -3.45 -6.78 4.62
N ALA A 36 -3.83 -7.53 5.66
CA ALA A 36 -4.42 -6.98 6.87
C ALA A 36 -3.32 -6.51 7.84
N TYR A 37 -3.56 -5.37 8.50
CA TYR A 37 -2.71 -4.81 9.53
C TYR A 37 -3.55 -4.48 10.76
N GLU A 38 -3.02 -4.85 11.93
CA GLU A 38 -3.51 -4.38 13.21
C GLU A 38 -2.69 -3.14 13.62
N VAL A 39 -3.39 -2.05 13.95
CA VAL A 39 -2.78 -0.75 14.26
C VAL A 39 -2.98 -0.43 15.73
N ASN A 40 -1.86 -0.31 16.45
CA ASN A 40 -1.86 -0.07 17.90
C ASN A 40 -1.82 1.42 18.29
N ARG A 41 -1.34 2.29 17.38
CA ARG A 41 -1.25 3.74 17.60
C ARG A 41 -1.34 4.52 16.30
N LYS A 42 -1.70 5.80 16.38
CA LYS A 42 -1.80 6.70 15.23
C LYS A 42 -0.43 6.96 14.58
N GLY A 43 -0.39 6.97 13.25
CA GLY A 43 0.68 7.64 12.51
C GLY A 43 0.64 7.43 11.01
N PHE A 44 1.77 7.72 10.37
CA PHE A 44 1.87 7.80 8.92
C PHE A 44 2.26 6.48 8.27
N TRP A 45 1.63 6.20 7.14
CA TRP A 45 1.88 5.06 6.29
C TRP A 45 2.26 5.55 4.89
N THR A 46 3.32 4.98 4.33
CA THR A 46 3.87 5.33 3.02
C THR A 46 4.25 4.07 2.26
N LEU A 47 3.81 3.96 1.01
CA LEU A 47 4.24 2.91 0.09
C LEU A 47 5.42 3.42 -0.75
N PHE A 48 6.46 2.62 -0.82
CA PHE A 48 7.61 2.79 -1.70
C PHE A 48 7.53 1.74 -2.80
N VAL A 49 7.82 2.17 -4.03
CA VAL A 49 7.87 1.33 -5.20
C VAL A 49 9.22 1.52 -5.87
N GLU A 50 9.92 0.41 -6.07
CA GLU A 50 11.20 0.38 -6.76
C GLU A 50 10.99 -0.05 -8.22
N PHE A 51 11.70 0.65 -9.11
CA PHE A 51 11.74 0.44 -10.56
C PHE A 51 13.17 0.09 -10.99
N PRO A 52 13.35 -0.42 -12.23
CA PRO A 52 14.69 -0.68 -12.75
C PRO A 52 15.54 0.59 -12.75
N ASN A 53 16.85 0.38 -12.69
CA ASN A 53 17.85 1.46 -12.56
C ASN A 53 17.73 2.25 -11.26
N GLU A 54 17.38 1.58 -10.15
CA GLU A 54 17.33 2.14 -8.80
C GLU A 54 16.45 3.40 -8.69
N ARG A 55 15.41 3.48 -9.52
CA ARG A 55 14.43 4.55 -9.44
C ARG A 55 13.39 4.20 -8.40
N TYR A 56 13.05 5.15 -7.54
CA TYR A 56 12.03 4.96 -6.51
C TYR A 56 10.90 5.96 -6.68
N ALA A 57 9.67 5.48 -6.54
CA ALA A 57 8.51 6.33 -6.30
C ALA A 57 7.97 6.09 -4.90
N LYS A 58 7.31 7.11 -4.35
CA LYS A 58 6.61 7.01 -3.08
C LYS A 58 5.19 7.54 -3.21
N SER A 59 4.29 6.93 -2.48
CA SER A 59 2.92 7.39 -2.39
C SER A 59 2.79 8.66 -1.51
N PRO A 60 1.67 9.38 -1.60
CA PRO A 60 1.27 10.30 -0.53
C PRO A 60 1.19 9.56 0.81
N ARG A 61 1.45 10.28 1.90
CA ARG A 61 1.34 9.73 3.27
C ARG A 61 -0.13 9.56 3.63
N LYS A 62 -0.51 8.41 4.18
CA LYS A 62 -1.83 8.19 4.78
C LYS A 62 -1.71 8.15 6.30
N ILE A 63 -2.62 8.81 7.00
CA ILE A 63 -2.70 8.74 8.47
C ILE A 63 -3.68 7.64 8.83
N ILE A 64 -3.23 6.70 9.65
CA ILE A 64 -4.04 5.58 10.13
C ILE A 64 -3.92 5.54 11.66
N SER A 65 -5.01 5.27 12.35
CA SER A 65 -5.07 5.24 13.82
C SER A 65 -6.01 4.16 14.33
N ARG A 66 -5.60 3.52 15.44
CA ARG A 66 -6.42 2.63 16.25
C ARG A 66 -7.78 3.25 16.58
N ASP A 67 -7.78 4.51 17.01
CA ASP A 67 -8.99 5.23 17.44
C ASP A 67 -10.02 5.39 16.30
N SER A 68 -9.58 5.28 15.05
CA SER A 68 -10.47 5.27 13.89
C SER A 68 -10.93 3.85 13.55
N TYR A 69 -9.99 2.90 13.55
CA TYR A 69 -10.21 1.46 13.40
C TYR A 69 -8.92 0.71 13.77
N SER A 70 -9.02 -0.43 14.43
CA SER A 70 -7.83 -1.24 14.78
C SER A 70 -7.35 -2.11 13.61
N HIS A 71 -8.25 -2.57 12.73
CA HIS A 71 -7.95 -3.48 11.62
C HIS A 71 -8.09 -2.83 10.25
N TRP A 72 -7.00 -2.77 9.49
CA TRP A 72 -6.98 -2.15 8.18
C TRP A 72 -6.57 -3.14 7.10
N ILE A 73 -7.32 -3.21 6.00
CA ILE A 73 -6.89 -3.93 4.80
C ILE A 73 -6.21 -2.92 3.87
N MET A 74 -5.01 -3.24 3.47
CA MET A 74 -4.25 -2.52 2.46
C MET A 74 -4.25 -3.35 1.18
N GLU A 75 -4.59 -2.69 0.07
CA GLU A 75 -4.51 -3.28 -1.26
C GLU A 75 -3.64 -2.43 -2.20
N VAL A 76 -2.68 -3.09 -2.85
CA VAL A 76 -1.87 -2.51 -3.92
C VAL A 76 -2.23 -3.17 -5.23
N TYR A 77 -2.70 -2.38 -6.20
CA TYR A 77 -2.88 -2.86 -7.56
C TYR A 77 -1.64 -2.58 -8.40
N TYR A 78 -1.34 -3.51 -9.30
CA TYR A 78 -0.41 -3.30 -10.38
C TYR A 78 -1.09 -3.63 -11.71
N TYR A 79 -1.48 -2.61 -12.46
CA TYR A 79 -1.99 -2.77 -13.83
C TYR A 79 -0.96 -2.24 -14.84
N PRO A 80 -0.92 -2.77 -16.07
CA PRO A 80 -0.08 -2.20 -17.12
C PRO A 80 -0.35 -0.70 -17.29
N GLY A 81 0.66 0.13 -17.01
CA GLY A 81 0.56 1.60 -17.07
C GLY A 81 0.15 2.30 -15.76
N SER A 82 -0.23 1.58 -14.69
CA SER A 82 -0.57 2.17 -13.39
C SER A 82 -0.27 1.25 -12.21
N VAL A 83 0.45 1.77 -11.22
CA VAL A 83 0.59 1.19 -9.89
C VAL A 83 0.07 2.20 -8.89
N GLY A 84 -0.76 1.75 -7.95
CA GLY A 84 -1.35 2.61 -6.95
C GLY A 84 -2.16 1.87 -5.90
N PHE A 85 -2.74 2.64 -5.00
CA PHE A 85 -3.65 2.14 -3.97
C PHE A 85 -5.03 1.88 -4.56
N SER A 86 -5.62 0.68 -4.41
CA SER A 86 -7.05 0.50 -4.74
C SER A 86 -7.89 1.21 -3.70
N ASP A 87 -7.70 0.92 -2.42
CA ASP A 87 -8.27 1.69 -1.32
C ASP A 87 -7.71 1.20 0.02
N TRP A 88 -8.09 1.86 1.12
CA TRP A 88 -7.97 1.22 2.43
C TRP A 88 -9.37 0.90 2.91
N HIS A 89 -9.73 -0.37 2.87
CA HIS A 89 -11.04 -0.81 3.31
C HIS A 89 -10.99 -1.11 4.81
N LYS A 90 -11.98 -0.59 5.54
CA LYS A 90 -12.27 -1.05 6.90
C LYS A 90 -12.76 -2.50 6.78
N MET A 91 -12.24 -3.41 7.59
CA MET A 91 -12.97 -4.67 7.79
C MET A 91 -14.30 -4.28 8.44
N HIS A 92 -15.43 -4.48 7.78
CA HIS A 92 -16.72 -4.41 8.46
C HIS A 92 -16.76 -5.57 9.46
N GLU A 93 -17.09 -5.29 10.72
CA GLU A 93 -17.37 -6.27 11.78
C GLU A 93 -18.68 -7.06 11.52
N ASP A 94 -19.00 -7.38 10.28
CA ASP A 94 -20.23 -8.08 9.91
C ASP A 94 -19.91 -9.51 9.44
N TYR A 95 -19.40 -10.33 10.35
CA TYR A 95 -19.57 -11.79 10.31
C TYR A 95 -19.69 -12.32 11.75
N THR A 96 -20.91 -12.21 12.28
CA THR A 96 -21.41 -13.13 13.32
C THR A 96 -22.06 -14.34 12.65
#